data_AF-F4PDI4-F1
#
_entry.id   AF-F4PDI4-F1
#
_cell.length_a   1.000
_cell.length_b   1.000
_cell.length_c   1.000
_cell.angle_alpha   90.00
_cell.angle_beta   90.00
_cell.angle_gamma   90.00
#
_symmetry.space_group_name_H-M   'P 1'
#
loop_
_entity.id
_entity.type
_entity.pdbx_description
1 polymer ?
#
loop_
_entity_poly.entity_id
_entity_poly.type
_entity_poly.pdbx_seq_one_letter_code
_entity_poly.pdbx_strand_id
1 'polypeptide(L)'
;MTITTADHTMFEKFKLAQVHQCCEQLNSELPPVAYQIITMTDSLFIWVGQGDDAVNSTSHSQDQQQSAVETGRLEQLAVAMLHGSQTISSTLLCPTLEGHSENIAKRLASRFKMQVFMSMGLGIMYEQTLPLIERRLHVLLREAIDSSASGSVSIQDTQHHSLAAKSESDHAKTLTTSETTTVSR
;
A
#
# COMPACT_ATOMS: atom_id res chain seq x y z
N MET A 1 -13.98 44.14 42.24
CA MET A 1 -14.26 43.31 41.06
C MET A 1 -12.92 42.89 40.48
N THR A 2 -12.52 41.65 40.72
CA THR A 2 -11.22 41.11 40.30
C THR A 2 -11.43 40.39 38.98
N ILE A 3 -10.86 40.91 37.90
CA ILE A 3 -10.91 40.28 36.58
C ILE A 3 -9.77 39.26 36.54
N THR A 4 -10.12 37.98 36.61
CA THR A 4 -9.19 36.87 36.43
C THR A 4 -9.02 36.64 34.93
N THR A 5 -7.93 37.14 34.34
CA THR A 5 -7.52 36.79 32.98
C THR A 5 -6.96 35.38 32.99
N ALA A 6 -7.79 34.41 32.59
CA ALA A 6 -7.32 33.08 32.24
C ALA A 6 -6.72 33.16 30.82
N ASP A 7 -5.40 33.16 30.76
CA ASP A 7 -4.65 32.91 29.52
C ASP A 7 -4.94 31.49 29.05
N HIS A 8 -5.90 31.36 28.13
CA HIS A 8 -6.10 30.14 27.37
C HIS A 8 -5.02 30.08 26.28
N THR A 9 -3.85 29.53 26.62
CA THR A 9 -2.89 29.06 25.62
C THR A 9 -3.44 27.78 24.96
N MET A 10 -4.45 27.93 24.09
CA MET A 10 -4.95 26.87 23.22
C MET A 10 -4.18 26.85 21.89
N PHE A 11 -2.87 26.62 21.94
CA PHE A 11 -2.18 26.08 20.78
C PHE A 11 -1.98 24.60 21.05
N GLU A 12 -3.00 23.80 20.72
CA GLU A 12 -2.82 22.37 20.54
C GLU A 12 -1.65 22.20 19.56
N LYS A 13 -0.61 21.54 20.03
CA LYS A 13 0.64 21.36 19.30
C LYS A 13 0.31 20.49 18.08
N PHE A 14 0.17 21.11 16.91
CA PHE A 14 -0.10 20.39 15.66
C PHE A 14 0.97 19.32 15.48
N LYS A 15 0.53 18.06 15.56
CA LYS A 15 1.40 16.91 15.30
C LYS A 15 1.52 16.77 13.79
N LEU A 16 2.75 16.73 13.29
CA LEU A 16 2.99 16.49 11.88
C LEU A 16 2.41 15.14 11.49
N ALA A 17 1.70 15.09 10.36
CA ALA A 17 1.21 13.84 9.81
C ALA A 17 2.38 12.89 9.54
N GLN A 18 2.23 11.63 9.90
CA GLN A 18 3.23 10.60 9.63
C GLN A 18 2.76 9.70 8.50
N VAL A 19 3.69 9.36 7.61
CA VAL A 19 3.42 8.48 6.48
C VAL A 19 4.13 7.16 6.71
N HIS A 20 3.38 6.06 6.60
CA HIS A 20 3.89 4.71 6.62
C HIS A 20 3.50 4.05 5.29
N GLN A 21 4.49 3.53 4.57
CA GLN A 21 4.31 2.90 3.27
C GLN A 21 4.92 1.51 3.29
N CYS A 22 4.26 0.57 2.61
CA CYS A 22 4.71 -0.81 2.49
C CYS A 22 4.23 -1.37 1.15
N CYS A 23 5.02 -2.21 0.50
CA CYS A 23 4.62 -2.97 -0.67
C CYS A 23 5.00 -4.43 -0.42
N GLU A 24 4.05 -5.36 -0.54
CA GLU A 24 4.26 -6.75 -0.16
C GLU A 24 3.55 -7.72 -1.11
N GLN A 25 4.24 -8.82 -1.42
CA GLN A 25 3.68 -9.94 -2.16
C GLN A 25 2.90 -10.86 -1.21
N LEU A 26 1.56 -10.76 -1.19
CA LEU A 26 0.71 -11.57 -0.30
C LEU A 26 0.33 -12.94 -0.89
N ASN A 27 0.25 -13.01 -2.22
CA ASN A 27 -0.05 -14.24 -2.96
C ASN A 27 0.82 -14.24 -4.23
N SER A 28 1.59 -15.29 -4.49
CA SER A 28 2.47 -15.40 -5.66
C SER A 28 1.75 -15.35 -7.01
N GLU A 29 0.43 -15.58 -7.04
CA GLU A 29 -0.38 -15.57 -8.26
C GLU A 29 -0.93 -14.18 -8.63
N LEU A 30 -0.86 -13.22 -7.71
CA LEU A 30 -1.33 -11.85 -7.92
C LEU A 30 -0.15 -10.89 -7.91
N PRO A 31 -0.27 -9.68 -8.48
CA PRO A 31 0.72 -8.64 -8.26
C PRO A 31 0.84 -8.24 -6.77
N PRO A 32 1.95 -7.58 -6.37
CA PRO A 32 2.12 -7.07 -5.01
C PRO A 32 1.00 -6.10 -4.61
N VAL A 33 0.75 -6.00 -3.30
CA VAL A 33 -0.17 -5.03 -2.73
C VAL A 33 0.63 -3.90 -2.10
N ALA A 34 0.34 -2.68 -2.52
CA ALA A 34 0.90 -1.46 -1.96
C ALA A 34 -0.06 -0.84 -0.93
N TYR A 35 0.52 -0.39 0.17
CA TYR A 35 -0.13 0.24 1.31
C TYR A 35 0.47 1.62 1.54
N GLN A 36 -0.39 2.60 1.72
CA GLN A 36 -0.01 3.92 2.23
C GLN A 36 -0.94 4.32 3.36
N ILE A 37 -0.37 4.60 4.51
CA ILE A 37 -1.07 4.98 5.73
C ILE A 37 -0.55 6.36 6.13
N ILE A 38 -1.46 7.31 6.29
CA ILE A 38 -1.16 8.64 6.82
C ILE A 38 -1.86 8.76 8.16
N THR A 39 -1.08 8.87 9.22
CA THR A 39 -1.57 9.06 10.59
C THR A 39 -1.58 10.54 10.92
N MET A 40 -2.77 11.05 11.25
CA MET A 40 -3.00 12.41 11.76
C MET A 40 -3.38 12.33 13.25
N THR A 41 -3.69 13.47 13.88
CA THR A 41 -4.01 13.52 15.33
C THR A 41 -5.16 12.59 15.70
N ASP A 42 -6.31 12.72 15.04
CA ASP A 42 -7.54 11.98 15.37
C ASP A 42 -8.11 11.18 14.19
N SER A 43 -7.33 11.11 13.09
CA SER A 43 -7.75 10.45 11.87
C SER A 43 -6.64 9.71 11.16
N LEU A 44 -7.05 8.78 10.30
CA LEU A 44 -6.21 7.94 9.48
C LEU A 44 -6.65 8.09 8.04
N PHE A 45 -5.71 8.25 7.12
CA PHE A 45 -5.96 8.09 5.68
C PHE A 45 -5.22 6.87 5.18
N ILE A 46 -5.93 5.95 4.54
CA ILE A 46 -5.41 4.67 4.09
C ILE A 46 -5.68 4.54 2.60
N TRP A 47 -4.63 4.28 1.84
CA TRP A 47 -4.73 3.84 0.45
C TRP A 47 -4.17 2.43 0.34
N VAL A 48 -4.92 1.58 -0.35
CA VAL A 48 -4.51 0.23 -0.73
C VAL A 48 -4.69 0.10 -2.23
N GLY A 49 -3.64 -0.27 -2.92
CA GLY A 49 -3.69 -0.49 -4.36
C GLY A 49 -2.70 -1.55 -4.81
N GLN A 50 -2.67 -1.77 -6.11
CA GLN A 50 -1.68 -2.64 -6.72
C GLN A 50 -0.30 -1.96 -6.66
N GLY A 51 0.71 -2.70 -6.22
CA GLY A 51 2.10 -2.28 -6.28
C GLY A 51 2.69 -2.53 -7.67
N ASP A 52 3.63 -1.68 -8.07
CA ASP A 52 4.38 -1.89 -9.32
C ASP A 52 5.42 -3.00 -9.13
N ASP A 53 5.28 -4.06 -9.92
CA ASP A 53 6.36 -5.01 -10.16
C ASP A 53 7.38 -4.36 -11.10
N ALA A 54 8.34 -3.61 -10.54
CA ALA A 54 9.48 -3.12 -11.31
C ALA A 54 10.37 -4.24 -11.88
N VAL A 55 10.05 -5.52 -11.66
CA VAL A 55 10.92 -6.67 -11.97
C VAL A 55 10.50 -7.44 -13.23
N ASN A 56 9.29 -7.28 -13.78
CA ASN A 56 8.81 -8.12 -14.90
C ASN A 56 8.50 -7.39 -16.23
N SER A 57 8.93 -6.14 -16.40
CA SER A 57 8.68 -5.38 -17.65
C SER A 57 9.59 -5.75 -18.85
N THR A 58 10.17 -6.96 -18.88
CA THR A 58 10.96 -7.46 -20.03
C THR A 58 10.60 -8.88 -20.43
N SER A 59 9.33 -9.12 -20.78
CA SER A 59 9.02 -10.17 -21.76
C SER A 59 7.57 -10.08 -22.23
N HIS A 60 7.41 -9.73 -23.51
CA HIS A 60 6.37 -10.18 -24.45
C HIS A 60 4.93 -10.30 -23.89
N SER A 61 3.97 -9.48 -24.32
CA SER A 61 3.42 -9.55 -25.68
C SER A 61 2.46 -8.39 -25.97
N GLN A 62 2.48 -7.96 -27.24
CA GLN A 62 1.55 -7.04 -27.89
C GLN A 62 0.09 -7.52 -27.79
N ASP A 63 -0.82 -6.55 -27.90
CA ASP A 63 -2.26 -6.69 -28.17
C ASP A 63 -3.18 -7.10 -27.01
N GLN A 64 -3.32 -6.19 -26.05
CA GLN A 64 -4.61 -5.82 -25.47
C GLN A 64 -4.49 -4.42 -24.86
N GLN A 65 -5.50 -3.57 -25.06
CA GLN A 65 -5.63 -2.26 -24.40
C GLN A 65 -5.73 -2.46 -22.88
N GLN A 66 -4.61 -2.76 -22.23
CA GLN A 66 -4.49 -2.72 -20.79
C GLN A 66 -4.14 -1.29 -20.42
N SER A 67 -5.15 -0.62 -19.88
CA SER A 67 -5.05 0.58 -19.08
C SER A 67 -3.71 0.57 -18.35
N ALA A 68 -2.85 1.56 -18.59
CA ALA A 68 -1.72 1.81 -17.72
C ALA A 68 -2.25 1.75 -16.29
N VAL A 69 -1.69 0.88 -15.46
CA VAL A 69 -2.09 0.73 -14.06
C VAL A 69 -1.71 2.03 -13.39
N GLU A 70 -2.67 2.95 -13.28
CA GLU A 70 -2.49 4.27 -12.68
C GLU A 70 -2.33 4.09 -11.17
N THR A 71 -1.11 3.76 -10.75
CA THR A 71 -0.74 3.78 -9.33
C THR A 71 -1.08 5.14 -8.74
N GLY A 72 -1.81 5.16 -7.64
CA GLY A 72 -2.21 6.39 -6.94
C GLY A 72 -3.58 6.95 -7.31
N ARG A 73 -4.37 6.28 -8.15
CA ARG A 73 -5.77 6.65 -8.35
C ARG A 73 -6.63 6.29 -7.12
N LEU A 74 -7.51 7.21 -6.73
CA LEU A 74 -8.51 6.99 -5.68
C LEU A 74 -9.79 6.45 -6.33
N GLU A 75 -9.99 5.13 -6.25
CA GLU A 75 -11.10 4.47 -6.96
C GLU A 75 -12.32 4.16 -6.10
N GLN A 76 -12.18 3.95 -4.79
CA GLN A 76 -13.31 3.68 -3.90
C GLN A 76 -13.05 4.32 -2.54
N LEU A 77 -13.19 5.64 -2.45
CA LEU A 77 -12.93 6.37 -1.21
C LEU A 77 -14.15 6.31 -0.29
N ALA A 78 -13.98 5.75 0.89
CA ALA A 78 -14.97 5.74 1.95
C ALA A 78 -14.43 6.39 3.22
N VAL A 79 -15.35 6.85 4.07
CA VAL A 79 -15.04 7.37 5.41
C VAL A 79 -15.85 6.61 6.45
N ALA A 80 -15.24 6.36 7.61
CA ALA A 80 -15.94 5.86 8.78
C ALA A 80 -15.47 6.58 10.04
N MET A 81 -16.39 6.77 10.98
CA MET A 81 -16.11 7.41 12.26
C MET A 81 -17.04 6.89 13.35
N LEU A 82 -16.64 7.09 14.60
CA LEU A 82 -17.47 6.78 15.74
C LEU A 82 -18.50 7.89 16.00
N HIS A 83 -19.70 7.46 16.36
CA HIS A 83 -20.76 8.30 16.90
C HIS A 83 -21.34 7.59 18.13
N GLY A 84 -20.87 8.00 19.31
CA GLY A 84 -21.16 7.30 20.57
C GLY A 84 -20.57 5.88 20.57
N SER A 85 -21.42 4.87 20.76
CA SER A 85 -21.03 3.46 20.72
C SER A 85 -21.10 2.83 19.32
N GLN A 86 -21.63 3.55 18.34
CA GLN A 86 -21.83 3.05 16.98
C GLN A 86 -20.76 3.60 16.04
N THR A 87 -20.42 2.83 15.00
CA THR A 87 -19.58 3.31 13.90
C THR A 87 -20.47 3.58 12.70
N ILE A 88 -20.43 4.81 12.19
CA ILE A 88 -21.09 5.22 10.96
C ILE A 88 -20.07 5.24 9.83
N SER A 89 -20.52 4.94 8.61
CA SER A 89 -19.68 4.89 7.42
C SER A 89 -20.44 5.46 6.23
N SER A 90 -19.70 5.97 5.25
CA SER A 90 -20.23 6.47 3.99
C SER A 90 -19.18 6.37 2.90
N THR A 91 -19.59 5.93 1.71
CA THR A 91 -18.75 6.00 0.52
C THR A 91 -18.82 7.41 -0.08
N LEU A 92 -17.66 8.04 -0.26
CA LEU A 92 -17.51 9.40 -0.76
C LEU A 92 -17.31 9.46 -2.28
N LEU A 93 -16.59 8.48 -2.84
CA LEU A 93 -16.29 8.42 -4.27
C LEU A 93 -16.53 7.00 -4.79
N CYS A 94 -17.12 6.91 -5.99
CA CYS A 94 -17.28 5.68 -6.76
C CYS A 94 -17.89 4.53 -5.92
N PRO A 95 -19.15 4.67 -5.49
CA PRO A 95 -19.83 3.62 -4.76
C PRO A 95 -19.86 2.33 -5.59
N THR A 96 -19.42 1.25 -4.99
CA THR A 96 -19.44 -0.10 -5.56
C THR A 96 -20.47 -0.96 -4.86
N LEU A 97 -20.88 -2.05 -5.51
CA LEU A 97 -21.86 -2.97 -4.93
C LEU A 97 -21.27 -3.69 -3.71
N GLU A 98 -19.97 -3.95 -3.74
CA GLU A 98 -19.24 -4.74 -2.76
C GLU A 98 -18.89 -3.92 -1.50
N GLY A 99 -18.70 -2.61 -1.64
CA GLY A 99 -18.48 -1.69 -0.52
C GLY A 99 -17.26 -2.04 0.34
N HIS A 100 -16.21 -2.63 -0.25
CA HIS A 100 -15.04 -3.14 0.49
C HIS A 100 -14.35 -2.06 1.32
N SER A 101 -14.04 -0.91 0.70
CA SER A 101 -13.44 0.23 1.41
C SER A 101 -14.29 0.68 2.59
N GLU A 102 -15.61 0.76 2.42
CA GLU A 102 -16.53 1.21 3.47
C GLU A 102 -16.59 0.22 4.63
N ASN A 103 -16.73 -1.08 4.31
CA ASN A 103 -16.81 -2.15 5.28
C ASN A 103 -15.53 -2.27 6.12
N ILE A 104 -14.37 -2.17 5.48
CA ILE A 104 -13.07 -2.21 6.17
C ILE A 104 -12.86 -0.93 6.96
N ALA A 105 -13.11 0.25 6.39
CA ALA A 105 -13.01 1.53 7.11
C ALA A 105 -13.84 1.53 8.39
N LYS A 106 -15.07 0.99 8.34
CA LYS A 106 -15.96 0.85 9.49
C LYS A 106 -15.37 -0.03 10.59
N ARG A 107 -14.81 -1.20 10.23
CA ARG A 107 -14.15 -2.08 11.21
C ARG A 107 -12.91 -1.44 11.81
N LEU A 108 -12.09 -0.78 10.99
CA LEU A 108 -10.90 -0.05 11.45
C LEU A 108 -11.24 1.11 12.38
N ALA A 109 -12.22 1.96 12.02
CA ALA A 109 -12.66 3.07 12.85
C ALA A 109 -13.21 2.58 14.20
N SER A 110 -14.00 1.50 14.19
CA SER A 110 -14.50 0.89 15.42
C SER A 110 -13.38 0.34 16.31
N ARG A 111 -12.34 -0.23 15.70
CA ARG A 111 -11.22 -0.88 16.38
C ARG A 111 -10.23 0.12 16.98
N PHE A 112 -9.79 1.09 16.19
CA PHE A 112 -8.76 2.06 16.57
C PHE A 112 -9.32 3.32 17.21
N LYS A 113 -10.65 3.47 17.24
CA LYS A 113 -11.34 4.64 17.83
C LYS A 113 -10.96 5.97 17.18
N MET A 114 -10.70 5.95 15.87
CA MET A 114 -10.31 7.12 15.06
C MET A 114 -11.23 7.25 13.85
N GLN A 115 -11.28 8.44 13.25
CA GLN A 115 -11.88 8.61 11.92
C GLN A 115 -10.96 7.96 10.88
N VAL A 116 -11.51 7.15 9.98
CA VAL A 116 -10.76 6.43 8.95
C VAL A 116 -11.28 6.82 7.58
N PHE A 117 -10.41 7.37 6.76
CA PHE A 117 -10.59 7.50 5.32
C PHE A 117 -9.87 6.33 4.65
N MET A 118 -10.55 5.60 3.78
CA MET A 118 -10.00 4.43 3.12
C MET A 118 -10.30 4.44 1.64
N SER A 119 -9.27 4.28 0.82
CA SER A 119 -9.40 4.03 -0.61
C SER A 119 -8.81 2.67 -0.94
N MET A 120 -9.57 1.86 -1.67
CA MET A 120 -9.12 0.57 -2.18
C MET A 120 -9.23 0.56 -3.70
N GLY A 121 -8.09 0.54 -4.38
CA GLY A 121 -7.94 0.42 -5.82
C GLY A 121 -7.37 -0.95 -6.19
N LEU A 122 -8.04 -2.01 -5.72
CA LEU A 122 -7.69 -3.40 -6.04
C LEU A 122 -8.80 -3.98 -6.91
N GLY A 123 -8.42 -4.69 -7.97
CA GLY A 123 -9.37 -5.35 -8.85
C GLY A 123 -10.05 -6.57 -8.22
N ILE A 124 -11.07 -7.11 -8.90
CA ILE A 124 -11.86 -8.28 -8.46
C ILE A 124 -11.01 -9.52 -8.14
N MET A 125 -9.83 -9.65 -8.73
CA MET A 125 -8.92 -10.77 -8.50
C MET A 125 -8.43 -10.84 -7.05
N TYR A 126 -8.47 -9.72 -6.32
CA TYR A 126 -8.05 -9.65 -4.92
C TYR A 126 -9.15 -10.02 -3.93
N GLU A 127 -10.40 -10.26 -4.35
CA GLU A 127 -11.53 -10.53 -3.43
C GLU A 127 -11.22 -11.65 -2.42
N GLN A 128 -10.63 -12.75 -2.90
CA GLN A 128 -10.27 -13.90 -2.06
C GLN A 128 -9.12 -13.58 -1.09
N THR A 129 -8.31 -12.57 -1.39
CA THR A 129 -7.17 -12.12 -0.58
C THR A 129 -7.50 -10.94 0.34
N LEU A 130 -8.69 -10.34 0.23
CA LEU A 130 -9.11 -9.21 1.08
C LEU A 130 -8.97 -9.48 2.59
N PRO A 131 -9.31 -10.67 3.12
CA PRO A 131 -9.10 -10.96 4.54
C PRO A 131 -7.62 -10.90 4.95
N LEU A 132 -6.70 -11.30 4.05
CA LEU A 132 -5.25 -11.22 4.29
C LEU A 132 -4.77 -9.76 4.26
N ILE A 133 -5.25 -8.99 3.28
CA ILE A 133 -4.96 -7.56 3.15
C ILE A 133 -5.41 -6.81 4.40
N GLU A 134 -6.63 -7.07 4.88
CA GLU A 134 -7.16 -6.44 6.09
C GLU A 134 -6.36 -6.84 7.34
N ARG A 135 -6.01 -8.13 7.48
CA ARG A 135 -5.16 -8.59 8.58
C ARG A 135 -3.80 -7.89 8.56
N ARG A 136 -3.22 -7.68 7.38
CA ARG A 136 -1.95 -6.96 7.24
C ARG A 136 -2.09 -5.48 7.58
N LEU A 137 -3.16 -4.82 7.11
CA LEU A 137 -3.49 -3.44 7.49
C LEU A 137 -3.55 -3.26 9.01
N HIS A 138 -4.15 -4.20 9.74
CA HIS A 138 -4.21 -4.13 11.21
C HIS A 138 -2.83 -4.08 11.87
N VAL A 139 -1.86 -4.82 11.32
CA VAL A 139 -0.48 -4.83 11.82
C VAL A 139 0.18 -3.49 11.50
N LEU A 140 0.15 -3.06 10.24
CA LEU A 140 0.76 -1.80 9.77
C LEU A 140 0.18 -0.57 10.49
N LEU A 141 -1.13 -0.55 10.74
CA LEU A 141 -1.78 0.55 11.47
C LEU A 141 -1.33 0.64 12.92
N ARG A 142 -1.14 -0.50 13.58
CA ARG A 142 -0.61 -0.51 14.95
C ARG A 142 0.81 0.05 14.97
N GLU A 143 1.66 -0.42 14.06
CA GLU A 143 3.05 0.07 13.90
C GLU A 143 3.09 1.58 13.62
N ALA A 144 2.24 2.08 12.71
CA ALA A 144 2.16 3.49 12.36
C ALA A 144 1.67 4.36 13.53
N ILE A 145 0.61 3.94 14.24
CA ILE A 145 0.07 4.68 15.39
C ILE A 145 1.09 4.72 16.54
N ASP A 146 1.73 3.60 16.85
CA ASP A 146 2.74 3.50 17.92
C ASP A 146 4.00 4.34 17.59
N SER A 147 4.44 4.32 16.32
CA SER A 147 5.52 5.18 15.82
C SER A 147 5.18 6.67 15.90
N SER A 148 3.89 7.01 15.76
CA SER A 148 3.44 8.38 15.94
C SER A 148 3.49 8.81 17.39
N ALA A 149 3.14 7.95 18.34
CA ALA A 149 3.11 8.29 19.76
C ALA A 149 4.52 8.58 20.31
N SER A 150 5.55 7.93 19.73
CA SER A 150 6.95 8.03 20.16
C SER A 150 7.73 9.20 19.56
N GLY A 151 7.16 9.96 18.60
CA GLY A 151 7.79 11.16 18.05
C GLY A 151 9.06 10.91 17.23
N SER A 152 9.39 9.66 16.92
CA SER A 152 10.51 9.33 16.04
C SER A 152 10.07 9.39 14.58
N VAL A 153 10.60 10.35 13.84
CA VAL A 153 10.52 10.35 12.37
C VAL A 153 11.47 9.27 11.87
N SER A 154 10.93 8.11 11.50
CA SER A 154 11.69 7.04 10.88
C SER A 154 11.34 7.00 9.39
N ILE A 155 12.09 7.74 8.58
CA ILE A 155 12.15 7.49 7.13
C ILE A 155 13.04 6.25 6.98
N GLN A 156 12.44 5.07 6.86
CA GLN A 156 13.17 3.89 6.43
C GLN A 156 13.15 3.87 4.90
N ASP A 157 14.24 4.37 4.31
CA ASP A 157 14.64 3.94 2.98
C ASP A 157 14.99 2.45 3.06
N THR A 158 14.10 1.60 2.56
CA THR A 158 14.35 0.17 2.47
C THR A 158 15.49 -0.06 1.48
N GLN A 159 16.69 -0.30 2.00
CA GLN A 159 17.86 -0.67 1.22
C GLN A 159 17.61 -1.99 0.48
N HIS A 160 17.75 -1.94 -0.85
CA HIS A 160 17.87 -3.12 -1.70
C HIS A 160 19.11 -3.93 -1.28
N HIS A 161 18.89 -5.14 -0.75
CA HIS A 161 19.94 -6.13 -0.56
C HIS A 161 20.33 -6.71 -1.93
N SER A 162 21.20 -6.01 -2.66
CA SER A 162 21.85 -6.52 -3.86
C SER A 162 22.93 -7.53 -3.47
N LEU A 163 22.66 -8.82 -3.68
CA LEU A 163 23.69 -9.85 -3.63
C LEU A 163 24.49 -9.79 -4.94
N ALA A 164 25.70 -9.25 -4.81
CA ALA A 164 26.72 -9.27 -5.84
C ALA A 164 27.13 -10.71 -6.18
N ALA A 165 26.82 -11.16 -7.40
CA ALA A 165 27.53 -12.27 -8.03
C ALA A 165 28.69 -11.69 -8.84
N LYS A 166 29.91 -11.84 -8.30
CA LYS A 166 31.16 -11.52 -8.98
C LYS A 166 31.37 -12.48 -10.16
N SER A 167 31.69 -11.88 -11.29
CA SER A 167 32.33 -12.50 -12.44
C SER A 167 33.64 -13.18 -12.07
N GLU A 168 33.89 -14.36 -12.63
CA GLU A 168 35.26 -14.78 -12.93
C GLU A 168 35.29 -15.46 -14.31
N SER A 169 35.95 -14.72 -15.21
CA SER A 169 36.48 -15.10 -16.51
C SER A 169 37.75 -15.92 -16.28
N ASP A 170 37.95 -17.05 -16.97
CA ASP A 170 38.92 -17.09 -18.08
C ASP A 170 39.13 -18.46 -18.75
N HIS A 171 39.47 -18.37 -20.04
CA HIS A 171 40.28 -19.25 -20.88
C HIS A 171 39.68 -20.49 -21.61
N ALA A 172 39.19 -20.19 -22.82
CA ALA A 172 39.73 -20.61 -24.13
C ALA A 172 40.36 -22.02 -24.31
N LYS A 173 39.82 -22.79 -25.26
CA LYS A 173 40.52 -23.20 -26.51
C LYS A 173 39.63 -23.93 -27.51
N THR A 174 39.60 -23.34 -28.70
CA THR A 174 39.45 -23.88 -30.06
C THR A 174 39.56 -25.40 -30.23
N LEU A 175 38.58 -26.01 -30.92
CA LEU A 175 38.86 -27.01 -31.95
C LEU A 175 37.75 -27.03 -33.03
N THR A 176 38.20 -26.84 -34.26
CA THR A 176 37.54 -26.90 -35.57
C THR A 176 37.27 -28.32 -36.05
N THR A 177 36.14 -28.55 -36.76
CA THR A 177 35.94 -29.34 -38.00
C THR A 177 34.42 -29.39 -38.30
N SER A 178 33.89 -28.80 -39.38
CA SER A 178 33.67 -29.36 -40.76
C SER A 178 32.82 -30.65 -40.70
N GLU A 179 31.68 -30.90 -41.36
CA GLU A 179 31.19 -30.75 -42.76
C GLU A 179 29.66 -31.02 -42.76
N THR A 180 28.79 -30.27 -43.47
CA THR A 180 28.27 -30.46 -44.86
C THR A 180 27.05 -31.43 -45.01
N THR A 181 26.00 -30.94 -45.72
CA THR A 181 24.97 -31.66 -46.54
C THR A 181 23.79 -32.34 -45.79
N THR A 182 22.50 -32.36 -46.19
CA THR A 182 21.75 -32.02 -47.43
C THR A 182 20.22 -31.98 -47.13
N VAL A 183 19.55 -30.91 -47.55
CA VAL A 183 18.32 -30.79 -48.40
C VAL A 183 17.26 -31.92 -48.48
N SER A 184 15.99 -31.49 -48.34
CA SER A 184 14.69 -32.00 -48.87
C SER A 184 14.17 -33.36 -48.37
N ARG A 185 12.90 -33.49 -48.02
CA ARG A 185 11.70 -33.11 -48.79
C ARG A 185 10.49 -32.93 -47.87
#